data_AF-A0A8B6BJ84-F1
#
_entry.id   AF-A0A8B6BJ84-F1
#
_cell.length_a   1.000
_cell.length_b   1.000
_cell.length_c   1.000
_cell.angle_alpha   90.00
_cell.angle_beta   90.00
_cell.angle_gamma   90.00
#
_symmetry.space_group_name_H-M   'P 1'
#
loop_
_entity.id
_entity.type
_entity.pdbx_description
1 polymer ?
#
loop_
_entity_poly.entity_id
_entity_poly.type
_entity_poly.pdbx_seq_one_letter_code
_entity_poly.pdbx_strand_id
1 'polypeptide(L)'
;MKVGEMEHVKDCNDLKGTMYHSGVDHIYPSGAPGYKVYCDMDTDGGGWTVFQYRSGGLLSFHTKLWADYKNGFGEVSGEHWLGNSLANNMQFTTADRQNDGRGKGFNCAKDNYGGPWWYTSMCGSSDLNGEYVNVGKGVSDGKGVVWNGWKGWDYSMKVTKMMMNK
;
A
#
# COMPACT_ATOMS: atom_id res chain seq x y z
N MET A 1 0.21 -29.32 -7.69
CA MET A 1 -0.23 -28.50 -8.84
C MET A 1 0.82 -28.60 -9.93
N LYS A 2 0.40 -28.73 -11.19
CA LYS A 2 1.33 -28.87 -12.31
C LYS A 2 1.87 -27.49 -12.71
N VAL A 3 3.09 -27.44 -13.26
CA VAL A 3 3.77 -26.18 -13.67
C VAL A 3 2.91 -25.31 -14.61
N GLY A 4 2.03 -25.93 -15.42
CA GLY A 4 1.12 -25.20 -16.31
C GLY A 4 -0.15 -24.60 -15.67
N GLU A 5 -0.53 -24.98 -14.44
CA GLU A 5 -1.67 -24.38 -13.74
C GLU A 5 -1.30 -23.05 -13.06
N MET A 6 -0.03 -22.86 -12.68
CA MET A 6 0.46 -21.64 -12.03
C MET A 6 0.57 -20.43 -12.97
N GLU A 7 0.59 -20.64 -14.29
CA GLU A 7 0.72 -19.53 -15.25
C GLU A 7 -0.58 -18.74 -15.48
N HIS A 8 -1.72 -19.20 -14.95
CA HIS A 8 -3.03 -18.61 -15.22
C HIS A 8 -3.57 -17.72 -14.09
N VAL A 9 -3.00 -17.79 -12.88
CA VAL A 9 -3.46 -16.99 -11.74
C VAL A 9 -2.55 -15.78 -11.57
N LYS A 10 -2.82 -14.68 -12.27
CA LYS A 10 -1.96 -13.48 -12.24
C LYS A 10 -2.33 -12.52 -11.14
N ASP A 11 -3.60 -12.47 -10.76
CA ASP A 11 -4.11 -11.66 -9.65
C ASP A 11 -5.35 -12.32 -9.01
N CYS A 12 -5.91 -11.69 -7.99
CA CYS A 12 -7.07 -12.23 -7.28
C CYS A 12 -8.33 -12.34 -8.16
N ASN A 13 -8.43 -11.62 -9.28
CA ASN A 13 -9.59 -11.73 -10.16
C ASN A 13 -9.61 -13.09 -10.88
N ASP A 14 -8.44 -13.65 -11.19
CA ASP A 14 -8.30 -15.00 -11.78
C ASP A 14 -8.68 -16.13 -10.81
N LEU A 15 -8.79 -15.84 -9.51
CA LEU A 15 -9.23 -16.78 -8.48
C LEU A 15 -10.76 -16.82 -8.30
N LYS A 16 -11.50 -15.99 -9.05
CA LYS A 16 -12.96 -16.03 -9.00
C LYS A 16 -13.47 -17.36 -9.53
N GLY A 17 -14.35 -18.00 -8.75
CA GLY A 17 -14.89 -19.32 -9.04
C GLY A 17 -14.14 -20.48 -8.38
N THR A 18 -12.93 -20.25 -7.86
CA THR A 18 -12.20 -21.20 -7.00
C THR A 18 -12.10 -20.72 -5.56
N MET A 19 -12.08 -19.40 -5.34
CA MET A 19 -12.09 -18.75 -4.04
C MET A 19 -13.41 -17.99 -3.83
N TYR A 20 -14.18 -18.36 -2.79
CA TYR A 20 -15.52 -17.80 -2.52
C TYR A 20 -15.58 -16.82 -1.35
N HIS A 21 -14.51 -16.73 -0.55
CA HIS A 21 -14.42 -15.84 0.61
C HIS A 21 -13.06 -15.17 0.65
N SER A 22 -12.98 -13.99 1.26
CA SER A 22 -11.71 -13.29 1.40
C SER A 22 -10.69 -14.11 2.19
N GLY A 23 -9.41 -13.97 1.84
CA GLY A 23 -8.36 -14.77 2.44
C GLY A 23 -7.01 -14.62 1.76
N VAL A 24 -6.04 -15.41 2.19
CA VAL A 24 -4.68 -15.41 1.64
C VAL A 24 -4.53 -16.49 0.59
N ASP A 25 -4.00 -16.13 -0.58
CA ASP A 25 -3.64 -17.09 -1.65
C ASP A 25 -2.35 -16.64 -2.37
N HIS A 26 -1.90 -17.41 -3.36
CA HIS A 26 -0.76 -17.09 -4.22
C HIS A 26 -1.21 -16.61 -5.59
N ILE A 27 -0.53 -15.59 -6.08
CA ILE A 27 -0.64 -15.10 -7.45
C ILE A 27 0.72 -15.14 -8.15
N TYR A 28 0.72 -15.21 -9.47
CA TYR A 28 1.89 -15.37 -10.32
C TYR A 28 1.91 -14.35 -11.48
N PRO A 29 1.96 -13.02 -11.19
CA PRO A 29 1.89 -11.99 -12.22
C PRO A 29 2.94 -12.14 -13.33
N SER A 30 4.11 -12.66 -12.99
CA SER A 30 5.27 -12.86 -13.88
C SER A 30 5.71 -14.34 -13.96
N GLY A 31 4.82 -15.27 -13.61
CA GLY A 31 5.17 -16.68 -13.40
C GLY A 31 5.82 -16.95 -12.04
N ALA A 32 6.48 -18.09 -11.89
CA ALA A 32 7.11 -18.50 -10.64
C ALA A 32 8.45 -17.76 -10.39
N PRO A 33 8.81 -17.46 -9.12
CA PRO A 33 8.00 -17.69 -7.90
C PRO A 33 6.85 -16.67 -7.77
N GLY A 34 5.72 -17.15 -7.24
CA GLY A 34 4.55 -16.30 -6.99
C GLY A 34 4.65 -15.49 -5.69
N TYR A 35 3.63 -14.66 -5.46
CA TYR A 35 3.49 -13.79 -4.30
C TYR A 35 2.29 -14.24 -3.46
N LYS A 36 2.46 -14.33 -2.13
CA LYS A 36 1.30 -14.41 -1.23
C LYS A 36 0.62 -13.06 -1.19
N VAL A 37 -0.70 -13.05 -1.32
CA VAL A 37 -1.54 -11.85 -1.28
C VAL A 37 -2.79 -12.12 -0.47
N TYR A 38 -3.41 -11.05 0.02
CA TYR A 38 -4.78 -11.12 0.50
C TYR A 38 -5.73 -10.74 -0.62
N CYS A 39 -6.65 -11.65 -0.92
CA CYS A 39 -7.73 -11.44 -1.87
C CYS A 39 -9.00 -11.05 -1.12
N ASP A 40 -9.55 -9.88 -1.45
CA ASP A 40 -10.86 -9.45 -0.99
C ASP A 40 -11.90 -9.93 -2.02
N MET A 41 -12.63 -10.98 -1.64
CA MET A 41 -13.66 -11.62 -2.48
C MET A 41 -15.07 -11.19 -2.11
N ASP A 42 -15.22 -10.51 -0.97
CA ASP A 42 -16.54 -10.15 -0.42
C ASP A 42 -16.97 -8.74 -0.86
N THR A 43 -16.03 -7.83 -1.13
CA THR A 43 -16.31 -6.44 -1.52
C THR A 43 -16.56 -6.31 -3.02
N ASP A 44 -17.63 -5.62 -3.42
CA ASP A 44 -17.93 -5.20 -4.81
C ASP A 44 -17.73 -6.30 -5.86
N GLY A 45 -18.21 -7.51 -5.57
CA GLY A 45 -18.14 -8.66 -6.48
C GLY A 45 -16.81 -9.41 -6.51
N GLY A 46 -15.87 -9.05 -5.62
CA GLY A 46 -14.64 -9.79 -5.38
C GLY A 46 -13.61 -9.72 -6.50
N GLY A 47 -12.47 -10.38 -6.27
CA GLY A 47 -11.32 -10.39 -7.18
C GLY A 47 -10.28 -9.30 -6.86
N TRP A 48 -10.42 -8.61 -5.74
CA TRP A 48 -9.53 -7.52 -5.37
C TRP A 48 -8.25 -8.04 -4.73
N THR A 49 -7.10 -7.65 -5.29
CA THR A 49 -5.80 -7.88 -4.65
C THR A 49 -5.52 -6.73 -3.70
N VAL A 50 -5.41 -7.01 -2.40
CA VAL A 50 -5.07 -6.00 -1.39
C VAL A 50 -3.58 -5.68 -1.49
N PHE A 51 -3.27 -4.41 -1.75
CA PHE A 51 -1.91 -3.92 -1.92
C PHE A 51 -1.36 -3.26 -0.65
N GLN A 52 -2.23 -2.59 0.09
CA GLN A 52 -1.90 -1.95 1.36
C GLN A 52 -3.06 -2.14 2.34
N TYR A 53 -2.74 -2.42 3.60
CA TYR A 53 -3.72 -2.43 4.67
C TYR A 53 -3.15 -1.84 5.97
N ARG A 54 -3.93 -0.97 6.62
CA ARG A 54 -3.66 -0.34 7.93
C ARG A 54 -4.91 -0.49 8.79
N SER A 55 -4.76 -0.93 10.04
CA SER A 55 -5.90 -1.08 10.98
C SER A 55 -5.54 -1.10 12.47
N GLY A 56 -4.26 -1.09 12.84
CA GLY A 56 -3.84 -1.25 14.24
C GLY A 56 -2.57 -0.51 14.64
N GLY A 57 -1.74 -0.07 13.68
CA GLY A 57 -0.52 0.69 13.96
C GLY A 57 0.60 -0.12 14.58
N LEU A 58 0.49 -1.45 14.59
CA LEU A 58 1.53 -2.33 15.13
C LEU A 58 2.70 -2.45 14.14
N LEU A 59 2.42 -2.28 12.85
CA LEU A 59 3.42 -2.22 11.81
C LEU A 59 3.76 -0.77 11.46
N SER A 60 5.03 -0.39 11.62
CA SER A 60 5.52 0.90 11.16
C SER A 60 5.67 0.92 9.63
N PHE A 61 5.00 1.88 8.99
CA PHE A 61 5.15 2.21 7.57
C PHE A 61 6.08 3.42 7.40
N HIS A 62 5.89 4.45 8.22
CA HIS A 62 6.62 5.71 8.19
C HIS A 62 8.15 5.55 8.26
N THR A 63 8.65 4.56 9.01
CA THR A 63 10.10 4.37 9.18
C THR A 63 10.73 3.41 8.15
N LYS A 64 9.96 2.90 7.19
CA LYS A 64 10.44 1.95 6.19
C LYS A 64 11.16 2.67 5.04
N LEU A 65 12.23 2.08 4.56
CA LEU A 65 13.09 2.66 3.52
C LEU A 65 12.76 2.09 2.14
N TRP A 66 13.48 2.54 1.12
CA TRP A 66 13.24 2.09 -0.26
C TRP A 66 13.29 0.58 -0.43
N ALA A 67 14.25 -0.11 0.21
CA ALA A 67 14.37 -1.55 0.10
C ALA A 67 13.13 -2.28 0.66
N ASP A 68 12.58 -1.81 1.78
CA ASP A 68 11.36 -2.35 2.38
C ASP A 68 10.17 -2.14 1.44
N TYR A 69 9.95 -0.91 0.97
CA TYR A 69 8.84 -0.58 0.08
C TYR A 69 8.94 -1.26 -1.28
N LYS A 70 10.15 -1.55 -1.76
CA LYS A 70 10.38 -2.33 -2.98
C LYS A 70 9.97 -3.79 -2.81
N ASN A 71 10.36 -4.41 -1.70
CA ASN A 71 10.18 -5.85 -1.47
C ASN A 71 8.84 -6.21 -0.83
N GLY A 72 8.22 -5.25 -0.14
CA GLY A 72 7.05 -5.50 0.71
C GLY A 72 7.43 -5.80 2.15
N PHE A 73 6.49 -5.59 3.06
CA PHE A 73 6.65 -5.84 4.49
C PHE A 73 5.29 -6.03 5.18
N GLY A 74 5.31 -6.67 6.35
CA GLY A 74 4.10 -7.02 7.09
C GLY A 74 3.57 -8.40 6.75
N GLU A 75 2.38 -8.69 7.25
CA GLU A 75 1.69 -9.97 7.04
C GLU A 75 0.45 -9.73 6.20
N VAL A 76 0.27 -10.47 5.10
CA VAL A 76 -0.83 -10.21 4.16
C VAL A 76 -2.22 -10.40 4.77
N SER A 77 -2.35 -11.23 5.80
CA SER A 77 -3.58 -11.37 6.59
C SER A 77 -3.84 -10.21 7.57
N GLY A 78 -2.90 -9.27 7.71
CA GLY A 78 -2.95 -8.12 8.59
C GLY A 78 -2.34 -6.88 7.93
N GLU A 79 -1.76 -5.96 8.72
CA GLU A 79 -1.14 -4.76 8.16
C GLU A 79 0.04 -5.15 7.26
N HIS A 80 0.06 -4.61 6.03
CA HIS A 80 1.12 -4.89 5.08
C HIS A 80 1.21 -3.84 3.97
N TRP A 81 2.37 -3.84 3.32
CA TRP A 81 2.62 -3.28 2.01
C TRP A 81 3.10 -4.41 1.10
N LEU A 82 2.41 -4.64 -0.02
CA LEU A 82 2.71 -5.79 -0.88
C LEU A 82 4.04 -5.65 -1.63
N GLY A 83 4.51 -4.42 -1.86
CA GLY A 83 5.79 -4.14 -2.51
C GLY A 83 5.63 -3.46 -3.88
N ASN A 84 6.50 -2.49 -4.13
CA ASN A 84 6.51 -1.71 -5.37
C ASN A 84 7.04 -2.48 -6.57
N SER A 85 7.64 -3.66 -6.38
CA SER A 85 8.06 -4.51 -7.51
C SER A 85 6.88 -4.91 -8.42
N LEU A 86 5.65 -4.83 -7.90
CA LEU A 86 4.42 -5.03 -8.66
C LEU A 86 3.82 -3.73 -9.24
N ALA A 87 4.33 -2.56 -8.84
CA ALA A 87 3.84 -1.24 -9.25
C ALA A 87 4.74 -0.65 -10.36
N ASN A 88 4.18 -0.49 -11.56
CA ASN A 88 4.87 0.07 -12.73
C ASN A 88 5.40 1.51 -12.49
N ASN A 89 6.70 1.73 -12.67
CA ASN A 89 7.40 3.00 -12.98
C ASN A 89 6.98 4.32 -12.28
N MET A 90 6.21 4.30 -11.20
CA MET A 90 5.85 5.52 -10.47
C MET A 90 7.01 5.98 -9.58
N GLN A 91 7.22 7.29 -9.51
CA GLN A 91 8.28 7.94 -8.73
C GLN A 91 7.94 7.94 -7.23
N PHE A 92 8.01 6.77 -6.60
CA PHE A 92 7.78 6.60 -5.17
C PHE A 92 8.95 7.17 -4.37
N THR A 93 8.67 7.96 -3.33
CA THR A 93 9.67 8.65 -2.52
C THR A 93 9.70 8.09 -1.11
N THR A 94 10.90 7.79 -0.62
CA THR A 94 11.20 7.40 0.77
C THR A 94 12.21 8.36 1.39
N ALA A 95 12.41 8.27 2.70
CA ALA A 95 13.38 9.14 3.38
C ALA A 95 14.81 9.03 2.84
N ASP A 96 15.20 7.86 2.32
CA ASP A 96 16.52 7.56 1.74
C ASP A 96 16.56 7.67 0.21
N ARG A 97 15.41 7.86 -0.46
CA ARG A 97 15.33 7.96 -1.92
C ARG A 97 14.32 9.03 -2.35
N GLN A 98 14.83 10.20 -2.68
CA GLN A 98 14.03 11.32 -3.18
C GLN A 98 13.71 11.14 -4.67
N ASN A 99 12.44 10.87 -4.98
CA ASN A 99 11.92 10.92 -6.36
C ASN A 99 10.76 11.92 -6.47
N ASP A 100 10.59 12.81 -5.49
CA ASP A 100 9.55 13.84 -5.52
C ASP A 100 9.94 14.97 -6.47
N GLY A 101 8.93 15.66 -7.01
CA GLY A 101 9.12 16.75 -7.96
C GLY A 101 9.52 18.09 -7.33
N ARG A 102 9.86 18.14 -6.02
CA ARG A 102 10.01 19.40 -5.26
C ARG A 102 11.41 20.02 -5.39
N GLY A 103 12.39 19.23 -5.84
CA GLY A 103 13.77 19.68 -6.10
C GLY A 103 14.76 19.34 -4.98
N LYS A 104 16.06 19.49 -5.26
CA LYS A 104 17.14 19.14 -4.32
C LYS A 104 17.11 20.08 -3.10
N GLY A 105 16.76 19.55 -1.92
CA GLY A 105 16.77 20.30 -0.66
C GLY A 105 15.54 20.10 0.22
N PHE A 106 14.47 19.47 -0.30
CA PHE A 106 13.29 19.12 0.48
C PHE A 106 12.73 17.78 0.00
N ASN A 107 12.73 16.77 0.86
CA ASN A 107 12.18 15.44 0.57
C ASN A 107 10.82 15.29 1.27
N CYS A 108 9.75 15.09 0.49
CA CYS A 108 8.39 14.99 1.04
C CYS A 108 8.22 13.86 2.07
N ALA A 109 8.92 12.73 1.90
CA ALA A 109 8.85 11.58 2.82
C ALA A 109 9.68 11.76 4.10
N LYS A 110 10.44 12.85 4.21
CA LYS A 110 11.33 13.13 5.35
C LYS A 110 10.98 14.45 6.04
N ASP A 111 10.64 15.46 5.26
CA ASP A 111 10.59 16.86 5.69
C ASP A 111 9.14 17.42 5.76
N ASN A 112 8.12 16.66 5.33
CA ASN A 112 6.72 17.12 5.24
C ASN A 112 5.74 16.37 6.19
N TYR A 113 6.22 15.88 7.33
CA TYR A 113 5.45 15.07 8.30
C TYR A 113 4.79 13.79 7.72
N GLY A 114 5.10 13.46 6.46
CA GLY A 114 4.58 12.31 5.74
C GLY A 114 5.57 11.16 5.72
N GLY A 115 5.05 9.95 5.56
CA GLY A 115 5.80 8.74 5.28
C GLY A 115 6.02 8.52 3.78
N PRO A 116 6.49 7.33 3.38
CA PRO A 116 6.80 7.09 1.98
C PRO A 116 5.57 7.00 1.07
N TRP A 117 5.59 7.75 -0.03
CA TRP A 117 4.43 7.90 -0.91
C TRP A 117 4.80 8.30 -2.36
N TRP A 118 3.80 8.30 -3.24
CA TRP A 118 3.89 8.87 -4.58
C TRP A 118 3.64 10.38 -4.56
N TYR A 119 4.64 11.13 -4.09
CA TYR A 119 4.54 12.57 -3.95
C TYR A 119 4.63 13.33 -5.28
N THR A 120 3.81 14.38 -5.40
CA THR A 120 3.98 15.43 -6.41
C THR A 120 4.90 16.53 -5.89
N SER A 121 5.20 17.54 -6.72
CA SER A 121 6.08 18.67 -6.34
C SER A 121 5.62 19.47 -5.12
N MET A 122 4.35 19.32 -4.70
CA MET A 122 3.79 19.95 -3.49
C MET A 122 3.49 18.93 -2.37
N CYS A 123 4.11 17.74 -2.40
CA CYS A 123 3.86 16.63 -1.47
C CYS A 123 2.42 16.09 -1.47
N GLY A 124 1.63 16.40 -2.50
CA GLY A 124 0.32 15.78 -2.72
C GLY A 124 -0.77 16.19 -1.71
N SER A 125 -1.86 15.42 -1.72
CA SER A 125 -3.08 15.66 -0.91
C SER A 125 -3.44 14.46 -0.01
N SER A 126 -2.57 13.47 0.09
CA SER A 126 -2.77 12.27 0.89
C SER A 126 -1.45 11.63 1.26
N ASP A 127 -1.47 10.91 2.37
CA ASP A 127 -0.41 10.00 2.78
C ASP A 127 -1.01 8.87 3.62
N LEU A 128 -1.33 7.76 2.96
CA LEU A 128 -1.89 6.58 3.65
C LEU A 128 -0.80 5.73 4.33
N ASN A 129 0.46 6.06 4.09
CA ASN A 129 1.64 5.40 4.63
C ASN A 129 2.29 6.19 5.78
N GLY A 130 1.70 7.33 6.13
CA GLY A 130 2.11 8.15 7.25
C GLY A 130 2.09 7.43 8.59
N GLU A 131 2.62 8.13 9.58
CA GLU A 131 2.71 7.64 10.95
C GLU A 131 1.32 7.31 11.51
N TYR A 132 1.20 6.20 12.23
CA TYR A 132 -0.09 5.79 12.79
C TYR A 132 -0.33 6.49 14.14
N VAL A 133 -0.58 7.80 14.11
CA VAL A 133 -0.69 8.66 15.31
C VAL A 133 -2.08 9.27 15.45
N ASN A 134 -2.52 9.46 16.70
CA ASN A 134 -3.81 10.12 17.02
C ASN A 134 -4.98 9.59 16.17
N VAL A 135 -5.02 8.28 16.01
CA VAL A 135 -5.91 7.58 15.08
C VAL A 135 -7.38 7.84 15.40
N GLY A 136 -8.15 8.25 14.39
CA GLY A 136 -9.55 8.64 14.54
C GLY A 136 -9.76 9.93 15.35
N LYS A 137 -8.69 10.71 15.56
CA LYS A 137 -8.69 11.98 16.29
C LYS A 137 -8.03 13.06 15.43
N GLY A 138 -8.03 14.27 15.98
CA GLY A 138 -7.35 15.42 15.40
C GLY A 138 -5.83 15.23 15.33
N VAL A 139 -5.24 15.64 14.21
CA VAL A 139 -3.79 15.82 14.04
C VAL A 139 -3.51 17.24 13.55
N SER A 140 -2.26 17.70 13.63
CA SER A 140 -1.83 18.97 13.04
C SER A 140 -0.93 18.73 11.84
N ASP A 141 -0.92 19.66 10.90
CA ASP A 141 0.05 19.75 9.79
C ASP A 141 0.09 18.50 8.89
N GLY A 142 -1.01 17.74 8.80
CA GLY A 142 -1.08 16.52 8.00
C GLY A 142 -0.32 15.33 8.61
N LYS A 143 0.11 15.42 9.87
CA LYS A 143 0.85 14.34 10.53
C LYS A 143 -0.03 13.13 10.80
N GLY A 144 0.09 12.12 9.94
CA GLY A 144 -0.46 10.79 10.18
C GLY A 144 -0.97 10.12 8.91
N VAL A 145 -1.87 9.14 9.06
CA VAL A 145 -2.56 8.53 7.92
C VAL A 145 -3.67 9.47 7.40
N VAL A 146 -3.39 10.28 6.38
CA VAL A 146 -4.26 11.41 5.97
C VAL A 146 -4.78 11.32 4.54
N TRP A 147 -5.99 11.84 4.32
CA TRP A 147 -6.59 12.03 2.99
C TRP A 147 -7.39 13.34 2.94
N ASN A 148 -6.76 14.37 2.41
CA ASN A 148 -7.29 15.74 2.45
C ASN A 148 -8.65 15.86 1.74
N GLY A 149 -8.81 15.17 0.60
CA GLY A 149 -10.06 15.20 -0.17
C GLY A 149 -11.29 14.61 0.52
N TRP A 150 -11.15 14.04 1.73
CA TRP A 150 -12.27 13.43 2.46
C TRP A 150 -12.43 13.99 3.87
N LYS A 151 -11.40 13.91 4.72
CA LYS A 151 -11.47 14.36 6.12
C LYS A 151 -10.57 15.56 6.42
N GLY A 152 -9.95 16.15 5.40
CA GLY A 152 -8.97 17.23 5.57
C GLY A 152 -7.62 16.72 6.07
N TRP A 153 -6.70 17.66 6.32
CA TRP A 153 -5.36 17.38 6.85
C TRP A 153 -5.33 17.04 8.34
N ASP A 154 -6.36 17.45 9.08
CA ASP A 154 -6.37 17.41 10.54
C ASP A 154 -7.01 16.13 11.09
N TYR A 155 -7.15 15.07 10.28
CA TYR A 155 -7.76 13.82 10.71
C TYR A 155 -6.93 12.61 10.26
N SER A 156 -6.52 11.78 11.23
CA SER A 156 -5.83 10.52 10.95
C SER A 156 -6.81 9.35 10.85
N MET A 157 -6.76 8.61 9.74
CA MET A 157 -7.67 7.51 9.45
C MET A 157 -7.48 6.31 10.37
N LYS A 158 -8.59 5.66 10.73
CA LYS A 158 -8.61 4.43 11.55
C LYS A 158 -8.26 3.17 10.76
N VAL A 159 -8.64 3.13 9.50
CA VAL A 159 -8.42 1.99 8.63
C VAL A 159 -8.20 2.53 7.23
N THR A 160 -7.20 1.98 6.53
CA THR A 160 -7.01 2.23 5.10
C THR A 160 -6.74 0.91 4.42
N LYS A 161 -7.36 0.70 3.27
CA LYS A 161 -7.11 -0.46 2.41
C LYS A 161 -6.99 0.03 0.98
N MET A 162 -5.88 -0.26 0.32
CA MET A 162 -5.70 -0.03 -1.11
C MET A 162 -5.79 -1.36 -1.83
N MET A 163 -6.63 -1.43 -2.87
CA MET A 163 -6.89 -2.66 -3.59
C MET A 163 -6.83 -2.41 -5.10
N MET A 164 -6.45 -3.44 -5.85
CA MET A 164 -6.40 -3.41 -7.31
C MET A 164 -7.21 -4.57 -7.87
N ASN A 165 -8.00 -4.29 -8.90
CA ASN A 165 -8.77 -5.25 -9.67
C ASN A 165 -8.76 -4.78 -11.13
N LYS A 166 -8.70 -5.71 -12.08
CA LYS A 166 -8.61 -5.43 -13.52
C LYS A 166 -9.93 -5.68 -14.22
#